data_AF-A0A9W8XER1-F1
#
_entry.id   AF-A0A9W8XER1-F1
#
_cell.length_a   1.000
_cell.length_b   1.000
_cell.length_c   1.000
_cell.angle_alpha   90.00
_cell.angle_beta   90.00
_cell.angle_gamma   90.00
#
_symmetry.space_group_name_H-M   'P 1'
#
loop_
_entity.id
_entity.type
_entity.pdbx_description
1 polymer ?
#
loop_
_entity_poly.entity_id
_entity_poly.type
_entity_poly.pdbx_seq_one_letter_code
_entity_poly.pdbx_strand_id
1 'polypeptide(L)'
;MAPKRSKAGPANRPTNRPGLIARAHTTRRALRSAGFRFALDGSGRTAIQAERDEFASNMNKDWLPRNLDGSPRQRPNRNPRGIENPFSHCYINAVLQDFMHTPIFLNWIRTHTRDGTCAENCLKCNIKGLVEDYWGPLPPAQPIGETNDYLVGIKTAAWDTSLFLEAFQDDANNFYEFFLFSDEHGLAAGDSEWKREFDAIFGVEIVPFDTCYECGVERMRTVEPTTGLIIPFPPDMPNSLAGAIHHAFAVEQLKEYHCETPSCHRLRRTKYKGHDGPPQSRRKVLRKAPRVLKIRILIGEDGAQYGNKRFDTLAIDEHLDLGQYQESDSAKAPLTYQLSTVVSHSGESLDAGHYIVSVRNPGDRPYYNISDDDWVEPISRQQFTANPQGNRRTESEQFEVYTLTYIMDEHAPAVERPMKRMLKELL
;
A
#
# COMPACT_ATOMS: atom_id res chain seq x y z
N MET A 1 2.94 -57.88 -20.47
CA MET A 1 3.85 -58.44 -21.49
C MET A 1 4.53 -57.28 -22.20
N ALA A 2 5.85 -57.14 -22.06
CA ALA A 2 6.63 -56.16 -22.80
C ALA A 2 6.87 -56.61 -24.26
N PRO A 3 7.12 -55.67 -25.18
CA PRO A 3 8.29 -55.86 -26.04
C PRO A 3 9.11 -54.60 -26.36
N LYS A 4 10.41 -54.75 -26.07
CA LYS A 4 11.61 -54.51 -26.90
C LYS A 4 11.86 -53.18 -27.63
N ARG A 5 13.00 -52.59 -27.22
CA ARG A 5 13.87 -51.56 -27.83
C ARG A 5 14.27 -51.85 -29.28
N SER A 6 14.43 -50.78 -30.08
CA SER A 6 15.31 -50.72 -31.25
C SER A 6 16.38 -49.64 -31.07
N LYS A 7 17.58 -49.92 -31.60
CA LYS A 7 18.79 -49.06 -31.60
C LYS A 7 18.84 -48.25 -32.90
N ALA A 8 19.36 -47.02 -32.87
CA ALA A 8 19.88 -46.33 -34.05
C ALA A 8 21.17 -45.56 -33.67
N GLY A 9 22.19 -45.66 -34.53
CA GLY A 9 23.56 -45.15 -34.35
C GLY A 9 23.75 -43.66 -34.71
N PRO A 10 25.00 -43.17 -34.68
CA PRO A 10 25.31 -41.74 -34.62
C PRO A 10 25.63 -41.12 -35.99
N ALA A 11 25.32 -39.83 -36.18
CA ALA A 11 25.86 -39.05 -37.30
C ALA A 11 26.03 -37.55 -36.98
N ASN A 12 27.30 -37.12 -37.08
CA ASN A 12 27.87 -35.86 -37.60
C ASN A 12 27.48 -34.47 -37.07
N ARG A 13 28.47 -33.86 -36.41
CA ARG A 13 28.73 -32.41 -36.36
C ARG A 13 29.26 -31.88 -37.70
N PRO A 14 29.01 -30.60 -38.01
CA PRO A 14 29.95 -29.76 -38.73
C PRO A 14 30.55 -28.66 -37.85
N THR A 15 31.84 -28.48 -38.02
CA THR A 15 32.72 -27.45 -37.45
C THR A 15 32.64 -26.15 -38.24
N ASN A 16 32.72 -24.99 -37.58
CA ASN A 16 33.40 -23.82 -38.15
C ASN A 16 33.85 -22.84 -37.05
N ARG A 17 35.15 -22.52 -37.05
CA ARG A 17 35.80 -21.40 -36.33
C ARG A 17 35.74 -20.14 -37.21
N PRO A 18 35.71 -18.95 -36.61
CA PRO A 18 36.90 -18.08 -36.57
C PRO A 18 36.97 -17.32 -35.22
N GLY A 19 38.03 -16.68 -34.72
CA GLY A 19 39.40 -16.36 -35.12
C GLY A 19 39.99 -15.59 -33.92
N LEU A 20 41.26 -15.80 -33.59
CA LEU A 20 41.94 -15.10 -32.48
C LEU A 20 42.17 -13.63 -32.84
N ILE A 21 41.78 -12.72 -31.94
CA ILE A 21 42.30 -11.34 -31.90
C ILE A 21 42.82 -11.04 -30.49
N ALA A 22 43.93 -10.31 -30.47
CA ALA A 22 44.92 -10.15 -29.42
C ALA A 22 44.43 -9.63 -28.06
N ARG A 23 45.13 -10.09 -27.01
CA ARG A 23 45.06 -9.58 -25.63
C ARG A 23 45.61 -8.15 -25.56
N ALA A 24 44.76 -7.20 -25.18
CA ALA A 24 45.20 -5.92 -24.62
C ALA A 24 45.22 -6.03 -23.09
N HIS A 25 46.42 -5.98 -22.52
CA HIS A 25 46.60 -5.79 -21.08
C HIS A 25 46.26 -4.34 -20.73
N THR A 26 45.05 -4.08 -20.23
CA THR A 26 44.74 -2.81 -19.55
C THR A 26 44.90 -2.98 -18.05
N THR A 27 45.77 -2.14 -17.51
CA THR A 27 46.16 -1.99 -16.12
C THR A 27 44.96 -1.78 -15.18
N ARG A 28 45.06 -2.38 -13.99
CA ARG A 28 44.12 -2.27 -12.87
C ARG A 28 43.83 -0.81 -12.54
N ARG A 29 42.62 -0.34 -12.83
CA ARG A 29 42.04 0.82 -12.17
C ARG A 29 41.02 0.30 -11.17
N ALA A 30 41.27 0.58 -9.88
CA ALA A 30 40.34 0.27 -8.81
C ALA A 30 38.99 0.91 -9.14
N LEU A 31 37.97 0.08 -9.37
CA LEU A 31 36.57 0.49 -9.35
C LEU A 31 36.28 0.92 -7.90
N ARG A 32 36.48 2.20 -7.60
CA ARG A 32 35.80 2.83 -6.47
C ARG A 32 34.31 2.66 -6.73
N SER A 33 33.60 2.12 -5.75
CA SER A 33 32.15 1.99 -5.75
C SER A 33 31.51 3.36 -5.98
N ALA A 34 31.15 3.63 -7.23
CA ALA A 34 30.10 4.61 -7.49
C ALA A 34 28.82 3.95 -6.98
N GLY A 35 28.42 4.29 -5.74
CA GLY A 35 27.08 3.99 -5.27
C GLY A 35 26.07 4.49 -6.31
N PHE A 36 24.95 3.79 -6.46
CA PHE A 36 23.88 4.23 -7.36
C PHE A 36 23.42 5.63 -6.94
N ARG A 37 23.90 6.67 -7.63
CA ARG A 37 23.46 8.04 -7.46
C ARG A 37 22.33 8.31 -8.44
N PHE A 38 21.13 8.49 -7.94
CA PHE A 38 19.97 8.87 -8.74
C PHE A 38 20.00 10.38 -8.96
N ALA A 39 19.73 10.80 -10.21
CA ALA A 39 19.59 12.22 -10.51
C ALA A 39 18.32 12.75 -9.84
N LEU A 40 18.48 13.84 -9.10
CA LEU A 40 17.36 14.59 -8.51
C LEU A 40 16.97 15.73 -9.45
N ASP A 41 15.70 16.10 -9.43
CA ASP A 41 15.22 17.32 -10.07
C ASP A 41 15.46 18.55 -9.16
N GLY A 42 15.08 19.74 -9.64
CA GLY A 42 15.18 20.98 -8.88
C GLY A 42 14.31 21.04 -7.62
N SER A 43 13.41 20.06 -7.40
CA SER A 43 12.54 19.95 -6.21
C SER A 43 13.10 19.00 -5.14
N GLY A 44 14.20 18.31 -5.42
CA GLY A 44 14.79 17.31 -4.52
C GLY A 44 14.10 15.93 -4.60
N ARG A 45 13.23 15.73 -5.59
CA ARG A 45 12.61 14.44 -5.93
C ARG A 45 13.49 13.67 -6.92
N THR A 46 13.40 12.34 -6.94
CA THR A 46 13.95 11.55 -8.05
C THR A 46 13.12 11.81 -9.31
N ALA A 47 13.71 11.67 -10.50
CA ALA A 47 12.96 11.82 -11.75
C ALA A 47 11.71 10.93 -11.82
N ILE A 48 11.79 9.73 -11.24
CA ILE A 48 10.70 8.76 -11.20
C ILE A 48 9.58 9.21 -10.25
N GLN A 49 9.90 9.77 -9.08
CA GLN A 49 8.88 10.35 -8.20
C GLN A 49 8.30 11.63 -8.82
N ALA A 50 9.12 12.46 -9.46
CA ALA A 50 8.67 13.70 -10.10
C ALA A 50 7.64 13.45 -11.22
N GLU A 51 7.83 12.40 -12.04
CA GLU A 51 6.87 11.99 -13.05
C GLU A 51 5.52 11.62 -12.42
N ARG A 52 5.53 10.87 -11.31
CA ARG A 52 4.30 10.60 -10.55
C ARG A 52 3.70 11.87 -9.99
N ASP A 53 4.53 12.74 -9.43
CA ASP A 53 4.14 14.04 -8.86
C ASP A 53 3.37 14.86 -9.90
N GLU A 54 3.85 14.89 -11.14
CA GLU A 54 3.19 15.52 -12.28
C GLU A 54 1.81 14.92 -12.59
N PHE A 55 1.67 13.59 -12.69
CA PHE A 55 0.37 12.98 -13.02
C PHE A 55 -0.73 13.33 -12.01
N ALA A 56 -0.49 13.17 -10.71
CA ALA A 56 -1.52 13.52 -9.73
C ALA A 56 -1.63 15.02 -9.44
N SER A 57 -0.71 15.88 -9.92
CA SER A 57 -0.86 17.33 -9.79
C SER A 57 -2.13 17.84 -10.48
N ASN A 58 -2.52 17.19 -11.58
CA ASN A 58 -3.73 17.52 -12.35
C ASN A 58 -5.02 16.90 -11.79
N MET A 59 -4.92 16.05 -10.76
CA MET A 59 -6.09 15.41 -10.15
C MET A 59 -6.74 16.31 -9.10
N ASN A 60 -8.07 16.30 -9.06
CA ASN A 60 -8.82 16.97 -8.01
C ASN A 60 -8.74 16.18 -6.69
N LYS A 61 -8.32 16.84 -5.62
CA LYS A 61 -8.09 16.26 -4.29
C LYS A 61 -9.07 16.79 -3.24
N ASP A 62 -9.96 17.67 -3.65
CA ASP A 62 -10.96 18.26 -2.76
C ASP A 62 -12.08 17.27 -2.49
N TRP A 63 -12.67 17.38 -1.29
CA TRP A 63 -13.91 16.70 -1.00
C TRP A 63 -15.00 17.09 -1.98
N LEU A 64 -15.81 16.10 -2.36
CA LEU A 64 -16.93 16.28 -3.28
C LEU A 64 -17.84 17.45 -2.87
N PRO A 65 -18.35 18.23 -3.83
CA PRO A 65 -19.29 19.32 -3.54
C PRO A 65 -20.59 18.77 -2.94
N ARG A 66 -21.30 19.58 -2.15
CA ARG A 66 -22.61 19.18 -1.58
C ARG A 66 -23.69 18.94 -2.66
N ASN A 67 -23.52 19.55 -3.82
CA ASN A 67 -24.36 19.34 -4.99
C ASN A 67 -23.56 18.59 -6.03
N LEU A 68 -23.73 17.26 -6.09
CA LEU A 68 -22.96 16.38 -6.96
C LEU A 68 -23.48 16.33 -8.40
N ASP A 69 -24.80 16.33 -8.55
CA ASP A 69 -25.53 16.10 -9.80
C ASP A 69 -26.16 17.38 -10.36
N GLY A 70 -25.90 18.53 -9.73
CA GLY A 70 -26.53 19.81 -10.06
C GLY A 70 -28.00 19.89 -9.67
N SER A 71 -28.55 18.88 -8.98
CA SER A 71 -29.96 18.85 -8.63
C SER A 71 -30.31 19.90 -7.57
N PRO A 72 -31.58 20.35 -7.49
CA PRO A 72 -32.03 21.26 -6.46
C PRO A 72 -31.99 20.64 -5.05
N ARG A 73 -32.00 19.30 -4.96
CA ARG A 73 -31.94 18.59 -3.69
C ARG A 73 -30.48 18.46 -3.28
N GLN A 74 -30.09 19.13 -2.21
CA GLN A 74 -28.75 19.01 -1.67
C GLN A 74 -28.74 18.11 -0.45
N ARG A 75 -27.64 17.39 -0.27
CA ARG A 75 -27.39 16.65 0.96
C ARG A 75 -27.45 17.60 2.16
N PRO A 76 -28.21 17.29 3.22
CA PRO A 76 -28.44 18.23 4.32
C PRO A 76 -27.16 18.60 5.08
N ASN A 77 -26.25 17.64 5.25
CA ASN A 77 -24.93 17.85 5.83
C ASN A 77 -23.94 16.82 5.29
N ARG A 78 -22.66 17.00 5.59
CA ARG A 78 -21.57 16.16 5.10
C ARG A 78 -21.26 14.95 5.99
N ASN A 79 -22.16 14.55 6.90
CA ASN A 79 -21.92 13.37 7.73
C ASN A 79 -21.90 12.10 6.87
N PRO A 80 -21.15 11.06 7.28
CA PRO A 80 -21.12 9.78 6.58
C PRO A 80 -22.47 9.06 6.60
N ARG A 81 -22.63 8.10 5.69
CA ARG A 81 -23.75 7.16 5.64
C ARG A 81 -23.29 5.78 6.06
N GLY A 82 -24.17 5.04 6.71
CA GLY A 82 -23.97 3.62 6.93
C GLY A 82 -24.32 2.80 5.68
N ILE A 83 -23.90 1.53 5.65
CA ILE A 83 -24.21 0.56 4.58
C ILE A 83 -24.81 -0.68 5.23
N GLU A 84 -25.99 -1.10 4.79
CA GLU A 84 -26.69 -2.24 5.38
C GLU A 84 -25.86 -3.53 5.32
N ASN A 85 -25.87 -4.25 6.44
CA ASN A 85 -25.21 -5.54 6.56
C ASN A 85 -26.20 -6.64 6.99
N PRO A 86 -26.93 -7.23 6.03
CA PRO A 86 -27.88 -8.31 6.32
C PRO A 86 -27.20 -9.62 6.76
N PHE A 87 -25.90 -9.78 6.48
CA PHE A 87 -25.14 -11.01 6.67
C PHE A 87 -23.73 -10.69 7.21
N SER A 88 -22.69 -11.28 6.61
CA SER A 88 -21.29 -11.12 7.01
C SER A 88 -20.53 -10.16 6.09
N HIS A 89 -21.15 -9.05 5.68
CA HIS A 89 -20.59 -8.11 4.69
C HIS A 89 -19.75 -6.98 5.31
N CYS A 90 -19.51 -6.99 6.62
CA CYS A 90 -18.79 -5.91 7.31
C CYS A 90 -17.38 -5.65 6.73
N TYR A 91 -16.68 -6.69 6.27
CA TYR A 91 -15.37 -6.54 5.61
C TYR A 91 -15.46 -5.76 4.28
N ILE A 92 -16.55 -5.97 3.51
CA ILE A 92 -16.85 -5.20 2.29
C ILE A 92 -17.22 -3.77 2.67
N ASN A 93 -18.14 -3.60 3.60
CA ASN A 93 -18.67 -2.30 3.99
C ASN A 93 -17.57 -1.38 4.54
N ALA A 94 -16.70 -1.88 5.42
CA ALA A 94 -15.59 -1.13 5.98
C ALA A 94 -14.61 -0.65 4.90
N VAL A 95 -14.27 -1.51 3.92
CA VAL A 95 -13.41 -1.14 2.79
C VAL A 95 -14.09 -0.13 1.86
N LEU A 96 -15.37 -0.34 1.54
CA LEU A 96 -16.08 0.62 0.69
C LEU A 96 -16.15 1.99 1.36
N GLN A 97 -16.45 2.04 2.65
CA GLN A 97 -16.46 3.29 3.42
C GLN A 97 -15.07 3.92 3.56
N ASP A 98 -13.99 3.12 3.64
CA ASP A 98 -12.60 3.62 3.54
C ASP A 98 -12.37 4.42 2.25
N PHE A 99 -12.75 3.84 1.12
CA PHE A 99 -12.70 4.49 -0.19
C PHE A 99 -13.66 5.69 -0.31
N MET A 100 -14.88 5.60 0.27
CA MET A 100 -15.83 6.72 0.28
C MET A 100 -15.27 7.93 1.02
N HIS A 101 -14.27 7.75 1.88
CA HIS A 101 -13.60 8.80 2.63
C HIS A 101 -12.21 9.16 2.08
N THR A 102 -11.98 8.90 0.78
CA THR A 102 -10.72 9.20 0.08
C THR A 102 -10.95 10.17 -1.09
N PRO A 103 -10.85 11.50 -0.90
CA PRO A 103 -11.27 12.51 -1.89
C PRO A 103 -10.65 12.41 -3.28
N ILE A 104 -9.33 12.18 -3.37
CA ILE A 104 -8.67 12.04 -4.68
C ILE A 104 -9.21 10.83 -5.45
N PHE A 105 -9.48 9.73 -4.74
CA PHE A 105 -10.10 8.55 -5.33
C PHE A 105 -11.54 8.84 -5.78
N LEU A 106 -12.34 9.52 -4.94
CA LEU A 106 -13.72 9.89 -5.27
C LEU A 106 -13.82 10.72 -6.55
N ASN A 107 -12.92 11.69 -6.75
CA ASN A 107 -12.89 12.48 -7.97
C ASN A 107 -12.40 11.65 -9.16
N TRP A 108 -11.35 10.86 -8.97
CA TRP A 108 -10.78 10.01 -10.02
C TRP A 108 -11.76 8.96 -10.53
N ILE A 109 -12.40 8.18 -9.65
CA ILE A 109 -13.34 7.13 -10.11
C ILE A 109 -14.54 7.71 -10.86
N ARG A 110 -14.93 8.95 -10.54
CA ARG A 110 -16.01 9.66 -11.25
C ARG A 110 -15.64 10.08 -12.67
N THR A 111 -14.35 10.16 -13.02
CA THR A 111 -13.91 10.41 -14.41
C THR A 111 -14.13 9.19 -15.30
N HIS A 112 -14.32 8.00 -14.73
CA HIS A 112 -14.62 6.80 -15.50
C HIS A 112 -15.92 6.99 -16.31
N THR A 113 -15.80 6.81 -17.61
CA THR A 113 -16.92 6.80 -18.55
C THR A 113 -17.20 5.37 -18.99
N ARG A 114 -18.48 4.99 -19.00
CA ARG A 114 -18.89 3.72 -19.60
C ARG A 114 -18.65 3.82 -21.11
N ASP A 115 -17.59 3.18 -21.58
CA ASP A 115 -17.27 3.06 -23.00
C ASP A 115 -17.56 1.63 -23.48
N GLY A 116 -17.27 1.37 -24.76
CA GLY A 116 -17.46 0.03 -25.35
C GLY A 116 -16.57 -1.07 -24.78
N THR A 117 -15.68 -0.77 -23.82
CA THR A 117 -14.80 -1.74 -23.16
C THR A 117 -15.32 -2.17 -21.78
N CYS A 118 -16.35 -1.51 -21.25
CA CYS A 118 -16.97 -1.90 -19.99
C CYS A 118 -17.71 -3.24 -20.12
N ALA A 119 -17.34 -4.19 -19.26
CA ALA A 119 -18.16 -5.38 -19.00
C ALA A 119 -19.59 -4.99 -18.56
N GLU A 120 -20.54 -5.92 -18.69
CA GLU A 120 -21.93 -5.71 -18.28
C GLU A 120 -22.01 -5.24 -16.82
N ASN A 121 -21.34 -5.97 -15.91
CA ASN A 121 -21.16 -5.64 -14.49
C ASN A 121 -19.80 -4.96 -14.22
N CYS A 122 -19.53 -3.84 -14.89
CA CYS A 122 -18.27 -3.11 -14.70
C CYS A 122 -18.10 -2.58 -13.27
N LEU A 123 -17.13 -3.12 -12.53
CA LEU A 123 -16.83 -2.73 -11.14
C LEU A 123 -16.61 -1.21 -11.00
N LYS A 124 -15.85 -0.57 -11.89
CA LYS A 124 -15.63 0.89 -11.88
C LYS A 124 -16.93 1.70 -12.05
N CYS A 125 -17.85 1.24 -12.90
CA CYS A 125 -19.17 1.87 -13.05
C CYS A 125 -19.99 1.74 -11.76
N ASN A 126 -19.98 0.56 -11.14
CA ASN A 126 -20.68 0.35 -9.89
C ASN A 126 -20.09 1.21 -8.76
N ILE A 127 -18.77 1.29 -8.64
CA ILE A 127 -18.14 2.13 -7.62
C ILE A 127 -18.47 3.60 -7.84
N LYS A 128 -18.42 4.09 -9.08
CA LYS A 128 -18.83 5.45 -9.42
C LYS A 128 -20.29 5.72 -9.00
N GLY A 129 -21.21 4.82 -9.33
CA GLY A 129 -22.60 4.94 -8.92
C GLY A 129 -22.77 4.91 -7.40
N LEU A 130 -22.04 4.04 -6.70
CA LEU A 130 -22.03 3.99 -5.24
C LEU A 130 -21.49 5.29 -4.64
N VAL A 131 -20.47 5.94 -5.23
CA VAL A 131 -20.00 7.27 -4.81
C VAL A 131 -21.13 8.30 -4.94
N GLU A 132 -21.86 8.28 -6.05
CA GLU A 132 -22.97 9.19 -6.31
C GLU A 132 -24.13 8.96 -5.34
N ASP A 133 -24.43 7.72 -4.97
CA ASP A 133 -25.43 7.43 -3.94
C ASP A 133 -24.93 7.79 -2.55
N TYR A 134 -23.70 7.37 -2.18
CA TYR A 134 -23.14 7.56 -0.85
C TYR A 134 -23.00 9.04 -0.49
N TRP A 135 -22.54 9.88 -1.43
CA TRP A 135 -22.37 11.32 -1.23
C TRP A 135 -23.48 12.18 -1.84
N GLY A 136 -24.48 11.54 -2.44
CA GLY A 136 -25.62 12.16 -3.10
C GLY A 136 -26.60 12.88 -2.17
N PRO A 137 -27.78 13.24 -2.71
CA PRO A 137 -28.71 14.16 -2.05
C PRO A 137 -29.47 13.53 -0.88
N LEU A 138 -29.45 12.21 -0.73
CA LEU A 138 -30.15 11.51 0.35
C LEU A 138 -29.51 11.85 1.73
N PRO A 139 -30.33 11.95 2.79
CA PRO A 139 -29.83 12.32 4.11
C PRO A 139 -28.93 11.23 4.70
N PRO A 140 -27.92 11.60 5.50
CA PRO A 140 -27.04 10.63 6.18
C PRO A 140 -27.75 9.59 7.04
N ALA A 141 -28.92 9.94 7.61
CA ALA A 141 -29.74 9.04 8.41
C ALA A 141 -30.39 7.91 7.60
N GLN A 142 -30.37 7.98 6.26
CA GLN A 142 -30.79 6.90 5.39
C GLN A 142 -29.55 6.11 4.96
N PRO A 143 -29.35 4.86 5.39
CA PRO A 143 -28.21 4.07 4.97
C PRO A 143 -28.26 3.74 3.47
N ILE A 144 -27.15 3.24 2.92
CA ILE A 144 -27.16 2.55 1.62
C ILE A 144 -27.76 1.18 1.85
N GLY A 145 -28.89 0.91 1.19
CA GLY A 145 -29.61 -0.35 1.35
C GLY A 145 -28.91 -1.54 0.73
N GLU A 146 -29.16 -2.74 1.24
CA GLU A 146 -28.58 -4.00 0.73
C GLU A 146 -28.89 -4.24 -0.75
N THR A 147 -30.04 -3.73 -1.21
CA THR A 147 -30.59 -3.85 -2.57
C THR A 147 -30.13 -2.73 -3.50
N ASN A 148 -29.24 -1.84 -3.07
CA ASN A 148 -28.68 -0.81 -3.93
C ASN A 148 -27.94 -1.44 -5.12
N ASP A 149 -28.37 -1.13 -6.36
CA ASP A 149 -27.87 -1.76 -7.59
C ASP A 149 -26.34 -1.74 -7.69
N TYR A 150 -25.71 -0.63 -7.32
CA TYR A 150 -24.26 -0.47 -7.38
C TYR A 150 -23.54 -1.28 -6.31
N LEU A 151 -24.06 -1.30 -5.08
CA LEU A 151 -23.55 -2.15 -4.00
C LEU A 151 -23.65 -3.63 -4.37
N VAL A 152 -24.79 -4.05 -4.92
CA VAL A 152 -25.02 -5.42 -5.41
C VAL A 152 -24.00 -5.73 -6.51
N GLY A 153 -23.85 -4.87 -7.51
CA GLY A 153 -22.90 -5.07 -8.61
C GLY A 153 -21.45 -5.22 -8.14
N ILE A 154 -21.01 -4.46 -7.12
CA ILE A 154 -19.68 -4.61 -6.50
C ILE A 154 -19.55 -5.99 -5.83
N LYS A 155 -20.54 -6.39 -5.03
CA LYS A 155 -20.54 -7.68 -4.32
C LYS A 155 -20.54 -8.85 -5.31
N THR A 156 -21.38 -8.79 -6.33
CA THR A 156 -21.43 -9.79 -7.41
C THR A 156 -20.08 -9.88 -8.13
N ALA A 157 -19.44 -8.76 -8.45
CA ALA A 157 -18.11 -8.79 -9.07
C ALA A 157 -17.06 -9.49 -8.20
N ALA A 158 -17.17 -9.39 -6.86
CA ALA A 158 -16.29 -10.09 -5.95
C ALA A 158 -16.60 -11.59 -5.90
N TRP A 159 -17.88 -11.96 -5.80
CA TRP A 159 -18.33 -13.36 -5.73
C TRP A 159 -18.08 -14.13 -7.03
N ASP A 160 -18.20 -13.47 -8.19
CA ASP A 160 -17.97 -14.08 -9.50
C ASP A 160 -16.51 -14.56 -9.67
N THR A 161 -15.56 -13.99 -8.91
CA THR A 161 -14.17 -14.47 -8.92
C THR A 161 -13.98 -15.78 -8.15
N SER A 162 -14.98 -16.22 -7.38
CA SER A 162 -14.88 -17.31 -6.40
C SER A 162 -13.82 -17.10 -5.30
N LEU A 163 -13.25 -15.89 -5.20
CA LEU A 163 -12.34 -15.53 -4.10
C LEU A 163 -13.11 -15.26 -2.81
N PHE A 164 -14.35 -14.79 -2.93
CA PHE A 164 -15.25 -14.47 -1.81
C PHE A 164 -16.52 -15.29 -1.95
N LEU A 165 -17.08 -15.73 -0.83
CA LEU A 165 -18.36 -16.43 -0.79
C LEU A 165 -19.46 -15.52 -0.23
N GLU A 166 -20.62 -15.55 -0.88
CA GLU A 166 -21.80 -14.79 -0.46
C GLU A 166 -22.22 -15.19 0.97
N ALA A 167 -22.49 -14.18 1.82
CA ALA A 167 -22.87 -14.31 3.23
C ALA A 167 -21.80 -14.93 4.18
N PHE A 168 -20.59 -15.22 3.71
CA PHE A 168 -19.47 -15.66 4.57
C PHE A 168 -18.61 -14.50 5.05
N GLN A 169 -17.95 -14.69 6.19
CA GLN A 169 -16.89 -13.79 6.66
C GLN A 169 -15.65 -13.94 5.80
N ASP A 170 -14.94 -12.83 5.59
CA ASP A 170 -13.68 -12.82 4.86
C ASP A 170 -12.79 -11.67 5.36
N ASP A 171 -11.58 -11.61 4.84
CA ASP A 171 -10.55 -10.65 5.20
C ASP A 171 -10.74 -9.32 4.45
N ALA A 172 -10.87 -8.22 5.19
CA ALA A 172 -11.04 -6.89 4.62
C ALA A 172 -9.85 -6.45 3.74
N ASN A 173 -8.63 -6.89 4.06
CA ASN A 173 -7.47 -6.58 3.23
C ASN A 173 -7.51 -7.37 1.91
N ASN A 174 -7.95 -8.64 1.91
CA ASN A 174 -8.15 -9.40 0.67
C ASN A 174 -9.18 -8.71 -0.23
N PHE A 175 -10.30 -8.24 0.33
CA PHE A 175 -11.29 -7.48 -0.44
C PHE A 175 -10.73 -6.15 -0.96
N TYR A 176 -9.93 -5.44 -0.15
CA TYR A 176 -9.21 -4.23 -0.60
C TYR A 176 -8.30 -4.55 -1.80
N GLU A 177 -7.49 -5.62 -1.73
CA GLU A 177 -6.60 -5.98 -2.85
C GLU A 177 -7.38 -6.43 -4.09
N PHE A 178 -8.49 -7.18 -3.93
CA PHE A 178 -9.41 -7.49 -5.01
C PHE A 178 -9.93 -6.21 -5.69
N PHE A 179 -10.32 -5.22 -4.89
CA PHE A 179 -10.83 -3.94 -5.38
C PHE A 179 -9.79 -3.20 -6.22
N LEU A 180 -8.53 -3.23 -5.81
CA LEU A 180 -7.43 -2.62 -6.56
C LEU A 180 -7.03 -3.40 -7.82
N PHE A 181 -6.93 -4.73 -7.74
CA PHE A 181 -6.14 -5.53 -8.68
C PHE A 181 -6.86 -6.71 -9.33
N SER A 182 -8.15 -6.95 -9.08
CA SER A 182 -8.87 -7.99 -9.81
C SER A 182 -8.68 -7.83 -11.33
N ASP A 183 -8.52 -8.94 -12.06
CA ASP A 183 -7.94 -8.97 -13.42
C ASP A 183 -8.46 -7.89 -14.37
N GLU A 184 -9.54 -8.15 -15.12
CA GLU A 184 -10.12 -7.18 -16.06
C GLU A 184 -11.08 -6.20 -15.37
N HIS A 185 -11.30 -6.38 -14.07
CA HIS A 185 -12.37 -5.70 -13.34
C HIS A 185 -11.87 -4.71 -12.29
N GLY A 186 -10.65 -4.86 -11.80
CA GLY A 186 -10.07 -4.05 -10.73
C GLY A 186 -9.81 -2.60 -11.13
N LEU A 187 -9.58 -1.76 -10.13
CA LEU A 187 -9.28 -0.35 -10.35
C LEU A 187 -8.00 -0.13 -11.17
N ALA A 188 -7.04 -1.05 -11.13
CA ALA A 188 -5.82 -0.98 -11.94
C ALA A 188 -6.06 -1.26 -13.44
N ALA A 189 -7.14 -1.96 -13.79
CA ALA A 189 -7.45 -2.31 -15.18
C ALA A 189 -7.89 -1.07 -15.95
N GLY A 190 -7.35 -0.84 -17.15
CA GLY A 190 -7.68 0.32 -17.97
C GLY A 190 -6.61 0.59 -19.03
N ASP A 191 -6.77 1.70 -19.74
CA ASP A 191 -5.74 2.16 -20.68
C ASP A 191 -4.47 2.67 -19.96
N SER A 192 -3.48 3.06 -20.75
CA SER A 192 -2.20 3.53 -20.23
C SER A 192 -2.29 4.82 -19.41
N GLU A 193 -3.32 5.65 -19.60
CA GLU A 193 -3.51 6.90 -18.86
C GLU A 193 -4.14 6.57 -17.51
N TRP A 194 -5.26 5.83 -17.50
CA TRP A 194 -5.91 5.33 -16.30
C TRP A 194 -4.94 4.55 -15.39
N LYS A 195 -4.08 3.71 -15.98
CA LYS A 195 -3.07 2.96 -15.21
C LYS A 195 -2.02 3.87 -14.57
N ARG A 196 -1.59 4.94 -15.26
CA ARG A 196 -0.63 5.91 -14.72
C ARG A 196 -1.25 6.72 -13.58
N GLU A 197 -2.52 7.08 -13.72
CA GLU A 197 -3.29 7.72 -12.67
C GLU A 197 -3.45 6.81 -11.44
N PHE A 198 -3.87 5.56 -11.65
CA PHE A 198 -3.92 4.54 -10.60
C PHE A 198 -2.58 4.40 -9.88
N ASP A 199 -1.48 4.31 -10.64
CA ASP A 199 -0.14 4.20 -10.05
C ASP A 199 0.23 5.44 -9.25
N ALA A 200 -0.14 6.65 -9.68
CA ALA A 200 0.10 7.87 -8.93
C ALA A 200 -0.72 7.90 -7.62
N ILE A 201 -1.96 7.42 -7.65
CA ILE A 201 -2.85 7.39 -6.49
C ILE A 201 -2.41 6.33 -5.48
N PHE A 202 -2.26 5.07 -5.89
CA PHE A 202 -2.12 3.92 -4.98
C PHE A 202 -0.77 3.24 -5.02
N GLY A 203 -0.04 3.31 -6.15
CA GLY A 203 1.13 2.47 -6.31
C GLY A 203 2.27 2.86 -5.37
N VAL A 204 3.05 1.89 -4.93
CA VAL A 204 4.22 2.05 -4.06
C VAL A 204 5.38 1.27 -4.66
N GLU A 205 6.59 1.82 -4.60
CA GLU A 205 7.81 1.09 -5.01
C GLU A 205 8.84 1.17 -3.90
N ILE A 206 9.04 0.04 -3.19
CA ILE A 206 10.09 -0.13 -2.18
C ILE A 206 11.22 -0.93 -2.81
N VAL A 207 12.42 -0.34 -2.88
CA VAL A 207 13.56 -0.94 -3.53
C VAL A 207 14.53 -1.50 -2.50
N PRO A 208 14.82 -2.82 -2.52
CA PRO A 208 15.88 -3.41 -1.71
C PRO A 208 17.25 -3.22 -2.38
N PHE A 209 18.23 -2.84 -1.58
CA PHE A 209 19.63 -2.79 -1.97
C PHE A 209 20.47 -3.69 -1.06
N ASP A 210 21.13 -4.67 -1.68
CA ASP A 210 22.00 -5.63 -1.00
C ASP A 210 23.45 -5.17 -1.11
N THR A 211 24.11 -4.94 0.03
CA THR A 211 25.53 -4.55 0.10
C THR A 211 26.36 -5.68 0.68
N CYS A 212 27.40 -6.09 -0.04
CA CYS A 212 28.34 -7.09 0.46
C CYS A 212 29.40 -6.49 1.39
N TYR A 213 29.59 -7.09 2.56
CA TYR A 213 30.58 -6.63 3.54
C TYR A 213 32.04 -6.81 3.11
N GLU A 214 32.33 -7.72 2.19
CA GLU A 214 33.71 -7.98 1.73
C GLU A 214 34.12 -7.07 0.56
N CYS A 215 33.28 -6.98 -0.48
CA CYS A 215 33.64 -6.24 -1.69
C CYS A 215 32.99 -4.86 -1.79
N GLY A 216 32.05 -4.52 -0.91
CA GLY A 216 31.33 -3.25 -0.91
C GLY A 216 30.42 -3.05 -2.12
N VAL A 217 30.23 -4.07 -2.97
CA VAL A 217 29.31 -3.99 -4.11
C VAL A 217 27.89 -3.97 -3.57
N GLU A 218 27.14 -2.96 -4.00
CA GLU A 218 25.72 -2.81 -3.76
C GLU A 218 24.94 -3.26 -5.01
N ARG A 219 23.87 -4.03 -4.81
CA ARG A 219 22.98 -4.51 -5.87
C ARG A 219 21.54 -4.15 -5.56
N MET A 220 20.93 -3.41 -6.47
CA MET A 220 19.48 -3.26 -6.49
C MET A 220 18.83 -4.62 -6.79
N ARG A 221 17.77 -4.96 -6.05
CA ARG A 221 16.98 -6.17 -6.27
C ARG A 221 15.72 -5.87 -7.07
N THR A 222 15.16 -6.90 -7.68
CA THR A 222 13.86 -6.82 -8.35
C THR A 222 12.81 -6.34 -7.35
N VAL A 223 11.94 -5.44 -7.81
CA VAL A 223 10.84 -4.91 -7.03
C VAL A 223 9.54 -5.42 -7.63
N GLU A 224 8.64 -5.86 -6.77
CA GLU A 224 7.28 -6.20 -7.14
C GLU A 224 6.40 -4.95 -6.94
N PRO A 225 5.51 -4.62 -7.88
CA PRO A 225 4.51 -3.58 -7.68
C PRO A 225 3.68 -3.87 -6.43
N THR A 226 3.42 -2.85 -5.61
CA THR A 226 2.54 -2.96 -4.45
C THR A 226 1.73 -1.66 -4.28
N THR A 227 0.70 -1.67 -3.45
CA THR A 227 -0.25 -0.56 -3.24
C THR A 227 -0.31 -0.09 -1.80
N GLY A 228 0.63 -0.55 -0.97
CA GLY A 228 0.73 -0.16 0.42
C GLY A 228 1.97 -0.69 1.10
N LEU A 229 2.08 -0.39 2.39
CA LEU A 229 3.08 -0.98 3.28
C LEU A 229 2.44 -2.14 4.04
N ILE A 230 3.17 -3.24 4.17
CA ILE A 230 2.83 -4.32 5.09
C ILE A 230 3.80 -4.21 6.26
N ILE A 231 3.27 -3.96 7.45
CA ILE A 231 4.04 -3.71 8.66
C ILE A 231 3.82 -4.87 9.63
N PRO A 232 4.80 -5.77 9.79
CA PRO A 232 4.80 -6.73 10.88
C PRO A 232 4.75 -6.00 12.22
N PHE A 233 3.96 -6.50 13.16
CA PHE A 233 3.92 -5.96 14.51
C PHE A 233 4.11 -7.08 15.54
N PRO A 234 5.31 -7.69 15.64
CA PRO A 234 5.64 -8.71 16.65
C PRO A 234 5.84 -8.15 18.08
N PRO A 235 5.79 -8.98 19.14
CA PRO A 235 5.72 -8.54 20.56
C PRO A 235 6.85 -7.63 21.03
N ASP A 236 8.01 -7.69 20.38
CA ASP A 236 9.20 -6.90 20.69
C ASP A 236 9.23 -5.55 19.96
N MET A 237 8.22 -5.23 19.17
CA MET A 237 8.15 -3.99 18.42
C MET A 237 7.83 -2.77 19.29
N PRO A 238 8.28 -1.57 18.89
CA PRO A 238 7.82 -0.35 19.50
C PRO A 238 6.31 -0.21 19.37
N ASN A 239 5.60 0.15 20.45
CA ASN A 239 4.15 0.35 20.48
C ASN A 239 3.70 1.65 19.79
N SER A 240 4.27 1.96 18.62
CA SER A 240 3.91 3.11 17.78
C SER A 240 4.06 2.76 16.31
N LEU A 241 3.18 3.31 15.46
CA LEU A 241 3.22 3.10 14.03
C LEU A 241 4.53 3.61 13.42
N ALA A 242 4.99 4.80 13.81
CA ALA A 242 6.27 5.34 13.36
C ALA A 242 7.46 4.43 13.72
N GLY A 243 7.48 3.87 14.95
CA GLY A 243 8.50 2.92 15.36
C GLY A 243 8.45 1.61 14.58
N ALA A 244 7.24 1.10 14.31
CA ALA A 244 7.05 -0.12 13.52
C ALA A 244 7.50 0.06 12.06
N ILE A 245 7.17 1.20 11.43
CA ILE A 245 7.65 1.55 10.10
C ILE A 245 9.17 1.71 10.09
N HIS A 246 9.74 2.38 11.10
CA HIS A 246 11.19 2.52 11.21
C HIS A 246 11.90 1.17 11.26
N HIS A 247 11.38 0.22 12.05
CA HIS A 247 11.89 -1.14 12.07
C HIS A 247 11.72 -1.83 10.71
N ALA A 248 10.58 -1.67 10.04
CA ALA A 248 10.36 -2.24 8.71
C ALA A 248 11.35 -1.71 7.66
N PHE A 249 11.88 -0.49 7.79
CA PHE A 249 12.90 0.08 6.90
C PHE A 249 14.34 -0.05 7.42
N ALA A 250 14.55 -0.63 8.61
CA ALA A 250 15.87 -0.80 9.19
C ALA A 250 16.77 -1.68 8.32
N VAL A 251 18.08 -1.44 8.38
CA VAL A 251 19.06 -2.26 7.67
C VAL A 251 19.12 -3.63 8.33
N GLU A 252 18.87 -4.68 7.57
CA GLU A 252 18.90 -6.06 8.04
C GLU A 252 20.14 -6.81 7.54
N GLN A 253 20.57 -7.83 8.28
CA GLN A 253 21.60 -8.75 7.83
C GLN A 253 20.96 -9.94 7.11
N LEU A 254 21.37 -10.19 5.88
CA LEU A 254 20.88 -11.32 5.11
C LEU A 254 21.62 -12.59 5.52
N LYS A 255 20.89 -13.56 6.07
CA LYS A 255 21.44 -14.85 6.49
C LYS A 255 21.66 -15.80 5.30
N GLU A 256 20.77 -15.77 4.31
CA GLU A 256 20.70 -16.77 3.23
C GLU A 256 21.15 -16.24 1.86
N TYR A 257 21.53 -14.96 1.75
CA TYR A 257 21.86 -14.34 0.48
C TYR A 257 23.35 -13.97 0.40
N HIS A 258 24.02 -14.41 -0.68
CA HIS A 258 25.49 -14.35 -0.78
C HIS A 258 25.98 -13.62 -2.03
N CYS A 259 27.12 -12.94 -1.89
CA CYS A 259 27.66 -12.14 -2.99
C CYS A 259 28.37 -13.02 -4.04
N GLU A 260 27.89 -12.95 -5.28
CA GLU A 260 28.41 -13.76 -6.40
C GLU A 260 29.43 -13.01 -7.27
N THR A 261 29.99 -11.89 -6.79
CA THR A 261 31.04 -11.20 -7.54
C THR A 261 32.26 -12.11 -7.72
N PRO A 262 33.07 -11.95 -8.78
CA PRO A 262 34.25 -12.81 -8.99
C PRO A 262 35.24 -12.82 -7.82
N SER A 263 35.40 -11.69 -7.12
CA SER A 263 36.19 -11.59 -5.89
C SER A 263 35.60 -12.42 -4.75
N CYS A 264 34.29 -12.35 -4.54
CA CYS A 264 33.60 -13.07 -3.47
C CYS A 264 33.43 -14.57 -3.77
N HIS A 265 33.33 -14.96 -5.04
CA HIS A 265 33.31 -16.36 -5.44
C HIS A 265 34.61 -17.08 -5.08
N ARG A 266 35.76 -16.38 -5.14
CA ARG A 266 37.03 -16.91 -4.63
C ARG A 266 37.00 -17.07 -3.11
N LEU A 267 36.50 -16.07 -2.39
CA LEU A 267 36.39 -16.09 -0.93
C LEU A 267 35.49 -17.23 -0.44
N ARG A 268 34.42 -17.58 -1.16
CA ARG A 268 33.56 -18.74 -0.86
C ARG A 268 34.33 -20.07 -0.85
N ARG A 269 35.33 -20.23 -1.72
CA ARG A 269 36.15 -21.44 -1.81
C ARG A 269 37.31 -21.47 -0.81
N THR A 270 37.60 -20.34 -0.16
CA THR A 270 38.71 -20.20 0.80
C THR A 270 38.20 -19.77 2.17
N LYS A 271 38.01 -18.48 2.40
CA LYS A 271 37.62 -17.85 3.68
C LYS A 271 36.26 -18.36 4.20
N TYR A 272 35.30 -18.56 3.31
CA TYR A 272 33.94 -19.00 3.65
C TYR A 272 33.66 -20.43 3.19
N LYS A 273 34.68 -21.29 3.14
CA LYS A 273 34.51 -22.69 2.73
C LYS A 273 33.55 -23.41 3.69
N GLY A 274 32.49 -24.01 3.14
CA GLY A 274 31.41 -24.63 3.93
C GLY A 274 30.25 -23.69 4.25
N HIS A 275 30.34 -22.43 3.82
CA HIS A 275 29.27 -21.45 3.86
C HIS A 275 28.93 -20.99 2.44
N ASP A 276 27.79 -20.32 2.29
CA ASP A 276 27.29 -19.92 0.98
C ASP A 276 27.94 -18.65 0.39
N GLY A 277 28.80 -17.97 1.17
CA GLY A 277 29.60 -16.84 0.72
C GLY A 277 29.73 -15.77 1.80
N PRO A 278 30.22 -14.57 1.45
CA PRO A 278 30.31 -13.48 2.40
C PRO A 278 28.93 -12.89 2.70
N PRO A 279 28.67 -12.50 3.96
CA PRO A 279 27.39 -11.93 4.37
C PRO A 279 27.10 -10.59 3.67
N GLN A 280 25.80 -10.27 3.57
CA GLN A 280 25.30 -9.05 2.96
C GLN A 280 24.33 -8.35 3.92
N SER A 281 24.25 -7.03 3.83
CA SER A 281 23.16 -6.25 4.43
C SER A 281 22.13 -5.87 3.39
N ARG A 282 20.87 -5.73 3.79
CA ARG A 282 19.82 -5.15 2.97
C ARG A 282 19.32 -3.86 3.58
N ARG A 283 19.31 -2.80 2.79
CA ARG A 283 18.57 -1.57 3.08
C ARG A 283 17.38 -1.48 2.13
N LYS A 284 16.29 -0.87 2.58
CA LYS A 284 15.10 -0.59 1.76
C LYS A 284 14.92 0.91 1.61
N VAL A 285 14.50 1.36 0.43
CA VAL A 285 14.15 2.77 0.19
C VAL A 285 12.82 2.86 -0.51
N LEU A 286 12.05 3.89 -0.17
CA LEU A 286 10.82 4.25 -0.85
C LEU A 286 11.20 5.06 -2.10
N ARG A 287 11.20 4.39 -3.27
CA ARG A 287 11.51 5.02 -4.56
C ARG A 287 10.30 5.73 -5.15
N LYS A 288 9.12 5.12 -5.01
CA LYS A 288 7.86 5.73 -5.43
C LYS A 288 6.84 5.71 -4.30
N ALA A 289 6.33 6.89 -3.94
CA ALA A 289 5.33 7.09 -2.91
C ALA A 289 3.95 7.38 -3.54
N PRO A 290 2.86 6.85 -2.95
CA PRO A 290 1.48 7.05 -3.42
C PRO A 290 0.87 8.33 -2.84
N ARG A 291 -0.22 8.83 -3.45
CA ARG A 291 -1.06 9.88 -2.82
C ARG A 291 -1.94 9.31 -1.73
N VAL A 292 -2.38 8.07 -1.90
CA VAL A 292 -3.19 7.31 -0.94
C VAL A 292 -2.32 6.14 -0.48
N LEU A 293 -1.74 6.29 0.70
CA LEU A 293 -0.90 5.29 1.32
C LEU A 293 -1.75 4.37 2.18
N LYS A 294 -1.91 3.12 1.74
CA LYS A 294 -2.43 2.03 2.57
C LYS A 294 -1.31 1.45 3.43
N ILE A 295 -1.61 1.16 4.69
CA ILE A 295 -0.74 0.43 5.61
C ILE A 295 -1.52 -0.71 6.24
N ARG A 296 -1.13 -1.96 5.96
CA ARG A 296 -1.66 -3.16 6.63
C ARG A 296 -0.78 -3.49 7.83
N ILE A 297 -1.39 -3.66 9.00
CA ILE A 297 -0.71 -4.13 10.21
C ILE A 297 -0.90 -5.65 10.32
N LEU A 298 0.19 -6.41 10.46
CA LEU A 298 0.09 -7.84 10.73
C LEU A 298 -0.03 -8.05 12.24
N ILE A 299 -1.26 -8.31 12.69
CA ILE A 299 -1.64 -8.38 14.11
C ILE A 299 -1.77 -9.82 14.65
N GLY A 300 -1.32 -10.83 13.91
CA GLY A 300 -1.17 -12.18 14.48
C GLY A 300 -0.11 -12.19 15.60
N GLU A 301 -0.19 -13.14 16.55
CA GLU A 301 0.70 -13.23 17.73
C GLU A 301 2.19 -13.02 17.41
N ASP A 302 2.71 -13.60 16.33
CA ASP A 302 4.11 -13.47 15.90
C ASP A 302 4.34 -12.39 14.81
N GLY A 303 3.41 -11.44 14.67
CA GLY A 303 3.35 -10.54 13.51
C GLY A 303 3.02 -11.29 12.21
N ALA A 304 2.33 -12.42 12.32
CA ALA A 304 1.94 -13.28 11.22
C ALA A 304 0.62 -12.82 10.55
N GLN A 305 0.35 -13.35 9.37
CA GLN A 305 -0.89 -13.09 8.62
C GLN A 305 -2.11 -13.84 9.20
N TYR A 306 -1.90 -14.95 9.91
CA TYR A 306 -2.96 -15.82 10.43
C TYR A 306 -2.66 -16.22 11.88
N GLY A 307 -3.69 -16.73 12.56
CA GLY A 307 -3.60 -17.24 13.93
C GLY A 307 -4.29 -16.35 14.94
N ASN A 308 -3.96 -16.58 16.21
CA ASN A 308 -4.47 -15.79 17.31
C ASN A 308 -4.06 -14.32 17.14
N LYS A 309 -4.97 -13.45 17.54
CA LYS A 309 -4.79 -12.01 17.41
C LYS A 309 -4.05 -11.45 18.61
N ARG A 310 -3.27 -10.41 18.35
CA ARG A 310 -2.60 -9.62 19.37
C ARG A 310 -3.38 -8.36 19.71
N PHE A 311 -3.65 -8.17 21.00
CA PHE A 311 -4.46 -7.07 21.55
C PHE A 311 -3.61 -5.89 22.06
N ASP A 312 -2.40 -5.74 21.54
CA ASP A 312 -1.46 -4.73 22.02
C ASP A 312 -1.83 -3.32 21.55
N THR A 313 -1.62 -2.34 22.42
CA THR A 313 -1.77 -0.93 22.06
C THR A 313 -0.74 -0.53 21.01
N LEU A 314 -1.20 0.19 19.99
CA LEU A 314 -0.37 0.79 18.94
C LEU A 314 -0.68 2.28 18.88
N ALA A 315 0.28 3.14 19.22
CA ALA A 315 0.11 4.57 19.04
C ALA A 315 0.06 4.89 17.53
N ILE A 316 -1.03 5.48 17.07
CA ILE A 316 -1.23 5.88 15.68
C ILE A 316 -0.99 7.38 15.55
N ASP A 317 -0.04 7.76 14.70
CA ASP A 317 0.22 9.16 14.42
C ASP A 317 -0.79 9.68 13.38
N GLU A 318 -1.51 10.74 13.69
CA GLU A 318 -2.40 11.39 12.71
C GLU A 318 -1.61 11.96 11.52
N HIS A 319 -0.36 12.35 11.75
CA HIS A 319 0.55 12.85 10.72
C HIS A 319 1.77 11.95 10.64
N LEU A 320 2.08 11.45 9.45
CA LEU A 320 3.17 10.51 9.21
C LEU A 320 4.20 11.13 8.27
N ASP A 321 5.47 11.19 8.68
CA ASP A 321 6.58 11.64 7.82
C ASP A 321 7.43 10.43 7.37
N LEU A 322 7.30 10.10 6.08
CA LEU A 322 8.10 9.06 5.42
C LEU A 322 9.29 9.62 4.66
N GLY A 323 9.54 10.92 4.78
CA GLY A 323 10.60 11.63 4.08
C GLY A 323 11.95 10.96 4.23
N GLN A 324 12.26 10.48 5.44
CA GLN A 324 13.51 9.78 5.78
C GLN A 324 13.73 8.45 5.04
N TYR A 325 12.69 7.81 4.52
CA TYR A 325 12.82 6.52 3.81
C TYR A 325 12.93 6.68 2.29
N GLN A 326 12.72 7.91 1.78
CA GLN A 326 12.81 8.17 0.35
C GLN A 326 14.20 7.89 -0.21
N GLU A 327 14.23 7.46 -1.47
CA GLU A 327 15.43 7.36 -2.29
C GLU A 327 15.95 8.76 -2.65
N SER A 328 16.86 9.34 -1.85
CA SER A 328 17.55 10.60 -2.19
C SER A 328 18.82 10.80 -1.36
N ASP A 329 19.89 11.26 -2.03
CA ASP A 329 21.22 11.58 -1.47
C ASP A 329 21.35 13.04 -0.95
N SER A 330 20.35 13.90 -1.18
CA SER A 330 20.35 15.29 -0.69
C SER A 330 18.96 15.70 -0.17
N ALA A 331 18.81 16.92 0.38
CA ALA A 331 17.67 17.37 1.19
C ALA A 331 16.32 16.76 0.74
N LYS A 332 15.85 15.76 1.50
CA LYS A 332 14.65 14.99 1.12
C LYS A 332 13.46 15.93 1.14
N ALA A 333 12.79 16.10 -0.01
CA ALA A 333 11.52 16.79 -0.08
C ALA A 333 10.54 16.19 0.95
N PRO A 334 9.67 16.98 1.59
CA PRO A 334 8.65 16.45 2.48
C PRO A 334 7.89 15.30 1.84
N LEU A 335 7.71 14.25 2.61
CA LEU A 335 6.80 13.17 2.26
C LEU A 335 5.96 12.86 3.48
N THR A 336 5.03 13.77 3.72
CA THR A 336 4.13 13.76 4.87
C THR A 336 2.75 13.35 4.44
N TYR A 337 2.06 12.65 5.33
CA TYR A 337 0.71 12.19 5.13
C TYR A 337 -0.16 12.54 6.33
N GLN A 338 -1.46 12.65 6.09
CA GLN A 338 -2.48 12.78 7.12
C GLN A 338 -3.37 11.53 7.13
N LEU A 339 -3.65 11.01 8.31
CA LEU A 339 -4.54 9.88 8.51
C LEU A 339 -5.96 10.24 8.03
N SER A 340 -6.48 9.43 7.11
CA SER A 340 -7.81 9.56 6.56
C SER A 340 -8.78 8.58 7.21
N THR A 341 -8.40 7.31 7.29
CA THR A 341 -9.29 6.25 7.75
C THR A 341 -8.52 5.12 8.43
N VAL A 342 -9.22 4.39 9.29
CA VAL A 342 -8.73 3.25 10.06
C VAL A 342 -9.78 2.15 10.01
N VAL A 343 -9.47 1.07 9.28
CA VAL A 343 -10.25 -0.16 9.34
C VAL A 343 -9.74 -1.00 10.50
N SER A 344 -10.66 -1.40 11.38
CA SER A 344 -10.36 -2.20 12.56
C SER A 344 -11.22 -3.45 12.61
N HIS A 345 -10.73 -4.48 13.29
CA HIS A 345 -11.38 -5.78 13.43
C HIS A 345 -11.62 -6.04 14.92
N SER A 346 -12.77 -6.59 15.31
CA SER A 346 -12.96 -7.25 16.62
C SER A 346 -12.94 -8.78 16.44
N GLY A 347 -12.72 -9.54 17.51
CA GLY A 347 -12.69 -11.00 17.48
C GLY A 347 -11.40 -11.58 18.06
N GLU A 348 -11.49 -12.80 18.60
CA GLU A 348 -10.36 -13.49 19.26
C GLU A 348 -9.28 -13.97 18.27
N SER A 349 -9.68 -14.23 17.02
CA SER A 349 -8.78 -14.65 15.94
C SER A 349 -8.94 -13.74 14.71
N LEU A 350 -8.12 -13.99 13.70
CA LEU A 350 -8.25 -13.37 12.38
C LEU A 350 -9.28 -14.06 11.48
N ASP A 351 -9.82 -15.20 11.90
CA ASP A 351 -10.73 -16.02 11.09
C ASP A 351 -12.21 -15.69 11.32
N ALA A 352 -12.52 -15.03 12.45
CA ALA A 352 -13.89 -14.63 12.76
C ALA A 352 -13.95 -13.36 13.59
N GLY A 353 -14.93 -12.51 13.28
CA GLY A 353 -15.07 -11.23 13.96
C GLY A 353 -15.97 -10.25 13.25
N HIS A 354 -15.72 -8.96 13.48
CA HIS A 354 -16.47 -7.86 12.90
C HIS A 354 -15.56 -6.71 12.49
N TYR A 355 -15.78 -6.15 11.30
CA TYR A 355 -15.02 -5.00 10.81
C TYR A 355 -15.81 -3.71 10.99
N ILE A 356 -15.09 -2.67 11.41
CA ILE A 356 -15.58 -1.29 11.44
C ILE A 356 -14.59 -0.38 10.72
N VAL A 357 -15.01 0.83 10.40
CA VAL A 357 -14.12 1.87 9.91
C VAL A 357 -14.32 3.18 10.67
N SER A 358 -13.21 3.74 11.14
CA SER A 358 -13.15 5.11 11.61
C SER A 358 -12.63 6.02 10.51
N VAL A 359 -13.30 7.15 10.28
CA VAL A 359 -13.07 8.01 9.11
C VAL A 359 -12.91 9.47 9.49
N ARG A 360 -12.06 10.18 8.75
CA ARG A 360 -12.05 11.64 8.67
C ARG A 360 -13.18 12.10 7.76
N ASN A 361 -13.87 13.16 8.18
CA ASN A 361 -15.09 13.64 7.56
C ASN A 361 -14.99 15.12 7.17
N PRO A 362 -15.53 15.55 6.01
CA PRO A 362 -15.48 16.94 5.56
C PRO A 362 -16.57 17.87 6.13
N GLY A 363 -17.38 17.36 7.07
CA GLY A 363 -18.39 18.15 7.78
C GLY A 363 -17.86 18.79 9.06
N ASP A 364 -18.76 19.41 9.83
CA ASP A 364 -18.43 20.13 11.07
C ASP A 364 -17.84 19.20 12.14
N ARG A 365 -18.20 17.92 12.10
CA ARG A 365 -17.60 16.88 12.93
C ARG A 365 -16.53 16.17 12.10
N PRO A 366 -15.26 16.21 12.54
CA PRO A 366 -14.13 15.78 11.72
C PRO A 366 -13.90 14.27 11.73
N TYR A 367 -14.43 13.53 12.71
CA TYR A 367 -14.18 12.10 12.85
C TYR A 367 -15.47 11.35 13.16
N TYR A 368 -15.63 10.20 12.53
CA TYR A 368 -16.74 9.27 12.76
C TYR A 368 -16.22 7.86 12.90
N ASN A 369 -16.93 7.03 13.66
CA ASN A 369 -16.81 5.58 13.59
C ASN A 369 -18.08 5.03 12.93
N ILE A 370 -17.90 4.07 12.03
CA ILE A 370 -18.96 3.47 11.24
C ILE A 370 -18.89 1.95 11.37
N SER A 371 -19.99 1.36 11.79
CA SER A 371 -20.23 -0.08 11.77
C SER A 371 -21.52 -0.31 11.01
N ASP A 372 -21.38 -0.73 9.75
CA ASP A 372 -22.49 -1.00 8.83
C ASP A 372 -23.47 0.18 8.73
N ASP A 373 -24.78 -0.08 8.78
CA ASP A 373 -25.89 0.90 8.82
C ASP A 373 -26.28 1.30 10.24
N ASP A 374 -26.01 0.38 11.15
CA ASP A 374 -26.51 0.34 12.51
C ASP A 374 -25.85 1.36 13.44
N TRP A 375 -24.66 1.86 13.07
CA TRP A 375 -23.88 2.76 13.91
C TRP A 375 -23.00 3.69 13.08
N VAL A 376 -23.36 4.98 13.10
CA VAL A 376 -22.62 6.06 12.46
C VAL A 376 -22.50 7.20 13.47
N GLU A 377 -21.42 7.22 14.24
CA GLU A 377 -21.28 8.13 15.37
C GLU A 377 -20.04 9.01 15.28
N PRO A 378 -20.13 10.28 15.70
CA PRO A 378 -18.95 11.12 15.83
C PRO A 378 -18.04 10.59 16.94
N ILE A 379 -16.74 10.70 16.72
CA ILE A 379 -15.73 10.34 17.72
C ILE A 379 -14.78 11.49 17.98
N SER A 380 -14.10 11.44 19.12
CA SER A 380 -13.00 12.36 19.41
C SER A 380 -11.77 12.02 18.58
N ARG A 381 -10.87 12.99 18.43
CA ARG A 381 -9.54 12.77 17.84
C ARG A 381 -8.78 11.63 18.55
N GLN A 382 -8.87 11.56 19.89
CA GLN A 382 -8.20 10.53 20.68
C GLN A 382 -8.70 9.13 20.33
N GLN A 383 -10.02 8.97 20.14
CA GLN A 383 -10.60 7.72 19.70
C GLN A 383 -10.17 7.37 18.27
N PHE A 384 -10.18 8.34 17.35
CA PHE A 384 -9.77 8.14 15.96
C PHE A 384 -8.33 7.61 15.82
N THR A 385 -7.42 8.02 16.71
CA THR A 385 -6.02 7.56 16.73
C THR A 385 -5.73 6.45 17.75
N ALA A 386 -6.76 5.85 18.35
CA ALA A 386 -6.59 4.81 19.36
C ALA A 386 -6.33 3.44 18.74
N ASN A 387 -5.63 2.58 19.47
CA ASN A 387 -5.64 1.14 19.24
C ASN A 387 -5.67 0.42 20.60
N PRO A 388 -6.66 -0.43 20.88
CA PRO A 388 -7.84 -0.70 20.04
C PRO A 388 -8.73 0.54 19.86
N GLN A 389 -9.46 0.60 18.74
CA GLN A 389 -10.57 1.52 18.55
C GLN A 389 -11.72 1.09 19.47
N GLY A 390 -12.38 2.06 20.10
CA GLY A 390 -13.49 1.79 21.02
C GLY A 390 -14.84 1.82 20.31
N ASN A 391 -15.76 0.97 20.77
CA ASN A 391 -17.20 1.04 20.47
C ASN A 391 -17.97 1.43 21.75
N ARG A 392 -18.99 2.29 21.64
CA ARG A 392 -19.87 2.63 22.77
C ARG A 392 -20.93 1.57 23.06
N ARG A 393 -21.22 0.64 22.14
CA ARG A 393 -22.24 -0.40 22.31
C ARG A 393 -21.89 -1.40 23.42
N THR A 394 -20.61 -1.75 23.58
CA THR A 394 -20.12 -2.67 24.61
C THR A 394 -18.73 -2.20 25.04
N GLU A 395 -18.57 -1.83 26.32
CA GLU A 395 -17.25 -1.46 26.87
C GLU A 395 -16.22 -2.60 26.77
N SER A 396 -16.67 -3.82 26.45
CA SER A 396 -15.86 -5.04 26.34
C SER A 396 -15.36 -5.36 24.93
N GLU A 397 -15.93 -4.80 23.87
CA GLU A 397 -15.53 -5.15 22.50
C GLU A 397 -14.45 -4.19 21.98
N GLN A 398 -13.26 -4.75 21.74
CA GLN A 398 -12.08 -4.02 21.28
C GLN A 398 -11.89 -4.25 19.78
N PHE A 399 -11.58 -3.18 19.06
CA PHE A 399 -11.35 -3.21 17.61
C PHE A 399 -9.91 -2.85 17.28
N GLU A 400 -9.05 -3.86 17.19
CA GLU A 400 -7.66 -3.68 16.82
C GLU A 400 -7.55 -3.19 15.38
N VAL A 401 -6.67 -2.22 15.18
CA VAL A 401 -6.33 -1.63 13.89
C VAL A 401 -5.79 -2.69 12.96
N TYR A 402 -6.36 -2.74 11.77
CA TYR A 402 -6.01 -3.73 10.75
C TYR A 402 -5.41 -3.08 9.51
N THR A 403 -6.07 -2.05 8.98
CA THR A 403 -5.57 -1.26 7.85
C THR A 403 -5.74 0.23 8.14
N LEU A 404 -4.73 1.03 7.79
CA LEU A 404 -4.79 2.49 7.84
C LEU A 404 -4.64 3.06 6.44
N THR A 405 -5.42 4.08 6.11
CA THR A 405 -5.26 4.86 4.88
C THR A 405 -4.87 6.29 5.21
N TYR A 406 -3.76 6.71 4.62
CA TYR A 406 -3.14 8.01 4.77
C TYR A 406 -3.18 8.75 3.43
N ILE A 407 -3.51 10.04 3.44
CA ILE A 407 -3.51 10.89 2.25
C ILE A 407 -2.31 11.83 2.30
N MET A 408 -1.57 11.93 1.20
CA MET A 408 -0.38 12.78 1.10
C MET A 408 -0.76 14.25 1.32
N ASP A 409 -0.01 14.93 2.19
CA ASP A 409 -0.12 16.37 2.38
C ASP A 409 0.83 17.08 1.40
N GLU A 410 0.29 17.51 0.26
CA GLU A 410 1.05 18.21 -0.79
C GLU A 410 1.45 19.66 -0.39
N HIS A 411 0.89 20.20 0.69
CA HIS A 411 1.17 21.56 1.16
C HIS A 411 2.08 21.59 2.40
N ALA A 412 2.56 20.44 2.84
CA ALA A 412 3.40 20.37 4.01
C ALA A 412 4.70 21.17 3.80
N PRO A 413 5.07 22.07 4.72
CA PRO A 413 6.29 22.83 4.60
C PRO A 413 7.51 21.91 4.59
N ALA A 414 8.54 22.30 3.83
CA ALA A 414 9.86 21.68 3.91
C ALA A 414 10.29 21.59 5.38
N VAL A 415 10.44 20.37 5.92
CA VAL A 415 10.92 20.17 7.28
C VAL A 415 12.32 20.79 7.38
N GLU A 416 12.43 21.95 8.04
CA GLU A 416 13.72 22.50 8.42
C GLU A 416 14.36 21.52 9.40
N ARG A 417 15.34 20.75 8.94
CA ARG A 417 16.10 19.88 9.84
C ARG A 417 16.73 20.72 10.95
N PRO A 418 16.69 20.28 12.21
CA PRO A 418 17.30 20.98 13.34
C PRO A 418 18.83 20.80 13.30
N MET A 419 19.49 21.35 12.27
CA MET A 419 20.94 21.50 12.22
C MET A 419 21.37 22.97 12.27
N LYS A 420 20.44 23.92 12.05
CA LYS A 420 20.72 25.36 12.15
C LYS A 420 20.51 25.95 13.56
N ARG A 421 19.90 25.22 14.50
CA ARG A 421 19.66 25.74 15.86
C ARG A 421 20.88 25.60 16.79
N MET A 422 21.81 24.67 16.53
CA MET A 422 23.04 24.54 17.33
C MET A 422 24.19 25.48 16.93
N LEU A 423 24.07 26.19 15.80
CA LEU A 423 25.11 27.14 15.34
C LEU A 423 24.80 28.62 15.69
N LYS A 424 23.61 28.90 16.25
CA LYS A 424 23.24 30.24 16.74
C LYS A 424 23.45 30.44 18.24
N GLU A 425 23.90 29.42 18.97
CA GLU A 425 24.25 29.51 20.40
C GLU A 425 25.77 29.35 20.65
N LEU A 426 26.58 29.36 19.57
CA LEU A 426 28.05 29.30 19.64
C LEU A 426 28.76 30.41 18.84
N LEU A 427 28.05 31.48 18.52
CA LEU A 427 28.56 32.78 18.06
C LEU A 427 27.87 33.87 18.88
#